data_AF-A0A9D1YEP7-F1
#
_entry.id   AF-A0A9D1YEP7-F1
#
_cell.length_a   1.000
_cell.length_b   1.000
_cell.length_c   1.000
_cell.angle_alpha   90.00
_cell.angle_beta   90.00
_cell.angle_gamma   90.00
#
_symmetry.space_group_name_H-M   'P 1'
#
loop_
_entity.id
_entity.type
_entity.pdbx_description
1 polymer ?
#
loop_
_entity_poly.entity_id
_entity_poly.type
_entity_poly.pdbx_seq_one_letter_code
_entity_poly.pdbx_strand_id
1 'polypeptide(L)' 'MRFYLISDNVDTQVGMRLAGIEGVVVHEADEVRRELTKAMEMEDVAVVLITERLLTLCPELVYDFKLNRKRPLIV' A
#
# COMPACT_ATOMS: atom_id res chain seq x y z
N MET A 1 -7.92 -12.29 6.01
CA MET A 1 -6.75 -11.46 6.40
C MET A 1 -5.65 -11.74 5.41
N ARG A 2 -5.30 -10.75 4.59
CA ARG A 2 -4.27 -10.87 3.54
C ARG A 2 -3.38 -9.65 3.47
N PHE A 3 -2.29 -9.77 2.72
CA PHE A 3 -1.45 -8.65 2.33
C PHE A 3 -2.01 -7.96 1.08
N TYR A 4 -1.74 -6.67 0.94
CA TYR A 4 -2.02 -5.89 -0.27
C TYR A 4 -0.79 -5.07 -0.66
N LEU A 5 -0.37 -5.11 -1.92
CA LEU A 5 0.80 -4.37 -2.40
C LEU A 5 0.39 -3.07 -3.12
N ILE A 6 1.08 -1.98 -2.81
CA ILE A 6 1.10 -0.73 -3.57
C ILE A 6 2.55 -0.48 -3.99
N SER A 7 2.88 -0.60 -5.27
CA SER A 7 4.26 -0.52 -5.75
C SER A 7 4.40 0.44 -6.93
N ASP A 8 5.59 1.00 -7.13
CA ASP A 8 5.96 1.71 -8.36
C ASP A 8 6.70 0.81 -9.36
N ASN A 9 6.78 -0.49 -9.09
CA ASN A 9 7.55 -1.43 -9.88
C ASN A 9 6.68 -2.64 -10.30
N VAL A 10 6.56 -2.84 -11.62
CA VAL A 10 5.82 -3.95 -12.22
C VAL A 10 6.42 -5.31 -11.87
N ASP A 11 7.75 -5.43 -11.84
CA ASP A 11 8.43 -6.68 -11.50
C ASP A 11 8.13 -7.08 -10.05
N THR A 12 8.10 -6.10 -9.14
CA THR A 12 7.68 -6.33 -7.75
C THR A 12 6.23 -6.79 -7.68
N GLN A 13 5.32 -6.16 -8.42
CA GLN A 13 3.90 -6.59 -8.45
C GLN A 13 3.76 -8.02 -8.99
N VAL A 14 4.46 -8.36 -10.06
CA VAL A 14 4.45 -9.71 -10.64
C VAL A 14 5.00 -10.71 -9.63
N GLY A 15 6.14 -10.42 -9.01
CA GLY A 15 6.76 -11.29 -8.00
C GLY A 15 5.86 -11.52 -6.79
N MET A 16 5.23 -10.46 -6.27
CA MET A 16 4.30 -10.55 -5.14
C MET A 16 3.00 -11.29 -5.52
N ARG A 17 2.49 -11.10 -6.74
CA ARG A 17 1.33 -11.85 -7.23
C ARG A 17 1.62 -13.35 -7.30
N LEU A 18 2.82 -13.76 -7.70
CA LEU A 18 3.23 -15.18 -7.67
C LEU A 18 3.25 -15.76 -6.25
N ALA A 19 3.50 -14.92 -5.23
CA ALA A 19 3.39 -15.28 -3.82
C ALA A 19 1.96 -15.19 -3.26
N GLY A 20 0.95 -14.91 -4.10
CA GLY A 20 -0.45 -14.77 -3.70
C GLY A 20 -0.81 -13.41 -3.09
N ILE A 21 0.05 -12.40 -3.23
CA ILE A 21 -0.18 -11.04 -2.74
C ILE A 21 -0.66 -10.18 -3.91
N GLU A 22 -1.95 -9.88 -3.92
CA GLU A 22 -2.53 -8.96 -4.89
C GLU A 22 -2.16 -7.50 -4.59
N GLY A 23 -2.13 -6.68 -5.63
CA GLY A 23 -1.74 -5.29 -5.50
C GLY A 23 -1.86 -4.50 -6.79
N VAL A 24 -1.46 -3.23 -6.71
CA VAL A 24 -1.55 -2.25 -7.79
C VAL A 24 -0.21 -1.55 -7.99
N VAL A 25 0.04 -1.16 -9.24
CA VAL A 25 1.19 -0.32 -9.59
C VAL A 25 0.72 1.11 -9.83
N VAL A 26 1.35 2.07 -9.15
CA VAL A 26 1.03 3.51 -9.22
C VAL A 26 2.33 4.32 -9.25
N HIS A 27 2.28 5.56 -9.72
CA HIS A 27 3.48 6.39 -9.87
C HIS A 27 3.28 7.83 -9.36
N GLU A 28 2.04 8.31 -9.31
CA GLU A 28 1.74 9.69 -8.93
C GLU A 28 1.22 9.79 -7.49
N ALA A 29 1.45 10.93 -6.84
CA ALA A 29 1.03 11.16 -5.46
C ALA A 29 -0.49 11.00 -5.27
N ASP A 30 -1.31 11.47 -6.22
CA ASP A 30 -2.76 11.34 -6.15
C ASP A 30 -3.23 9.88 -6.26
N GLU A 31 -2.55 9.08 -7.08
CA GLU A 31 -2.80 7.63 -7.18
C GLU A 31 -2.45 6.92 -5.87
N VAL A 32 -1.29 7.25 -5.28
CA VAL A 32 -0.88 6.70 -3.98
C VAL A 32 -1.91 7.03 -2.91
N ARG A 33 -2.35 8.29 -2.81
CA ARG A 33 -3.38 8.71 -1.85
C ARG A 33 -4.66 7.92 -2.01
N ARG A 34 -5.14 7.77 -3.24
CA ARG A 34 -6.37 7.04 -3.54
C ARG A 34 -6.26 5.57 -3.17
N GLU A 35 -5.23 4.88 -3.65
CA GLU A 35 -5.08 3.43 -3.43
C GLU A 35 -4.74 3.11 -1.97
N LEU A 36 -3.95 3.95 -1.30
CA LEU A 36 -3.68 3.80 0.13
C LEU A 36 -4.95 3.99 0.96
N THR A 37 -5.73 5.04 0.70
CA THR A 37 -7.01 5.27 1.41
C THR A 37 -7.97 4.10 1.21
N LYS A 38 -8.09 3.63 -0.03
CA LYS A 38 -8.91 2.45 -0.37
C LYS A 38 -8.43 1.20 0.36
N ALA A 39 -7.12 0.95 0.40
CA ALA A 39 -6.54 -0.19 1.12
C ALA A 39 -6.78 -0.11 2.63
N MET A 40 -6.80 1.09 3.21
CA MET A 40 -7.11 1.31 4.62
C MET A 40 -8.56 0.99 5.00
N GLU A 41 -9.49 0.99 4.03
CA GLU A 41 -10.91 0.66 4.22
C GLU A 41 -11.22 -0.82 3.97
N MET A 42 -10.27 -1.61 3.45
CA MET A 42 -10.46 -3.04 3.20
C MET A 42 -10.43 -3.85 4.50
N GLU A 43 -11.58 -4.40 4.90
CA GLU A 43 -11.70 -5.21 6.13
C GLU A 43 -10.89 -6.52 6.11
N ASP A 44 -10.61 -7.04 4.91
CA ASP A 44 -9.88 -8.29 4.72
C ASP A 44 -8.35 -8.09 4.62
N VAL A 45 -7.87 -6.84 4.50
CA VAL A 45 -6.45 -6.49 4.43
C VAL A 45 -5.92 -6.26 5.85
N ALA A 46 -4.87 -7.00 6.20
CA ALA A 46 -4.21 -6.86 7.49
C ALA A 46 -2.96 -5.99 7.40
N VAL A 47 -2.27 -6.04 6.25
CA VAL A 47 -1.00 -5.35 6.00
C VAL A 47 -0.98 -4.81 4.57
N VAL A 48 -0.61 -3.55 4.43
CA VAL A 48 -0.31 -2.88 3.17
C VAL A 48 1.21 -2.81 3.02
N LEU A 49 1.74 -3.41 1.96
CA LEU A 49 3.13 -3.29 1.55
C LEU A 49 3.26 -2.11 0.60
N ILE A 50 4.16 -1.17 0.88
CA ILE A 50 4.39 0.00 0.03
C ILE A 50 5.87 0.17 -0.29
N THR A 51 6.21 0.51 -1.53
CA THR A 51 7.60 0.81 -1.88
C THR A 51 8.04 2.14 -1.29
N GLU A 52 9.30 2.24 -0.88
CA GLU A 52 9.88 3.44 -0.26
C GLU A 52 9.65 4.70 -1.09
N ARG A 53 9.81 4.59 -2.43
CA ARG A 53 9.60 5.71 -3.33
C ARG A 53 8.18 6.24 -3.32
N LEU A 54 7.16 5.40 -3.16
CA LEU A 54 5.77 5.87 -3.05
C LEU A 54 5.48 6.50 -1.69
N LEU A 55 6.12 6.00 -0.64
CA LEU A 55 6.02 6.59 0.69
C LEU A 55 6.53 8.05 0.71
N THR A 56 7.62 8.35 0.00
CA THR A 56 8.16 9.72 -0.07
C THR A 56 7.27 10.70 -0.82
N LEU A 57 6.33 10.23 -1.65
CA LEU A 57 5.34 11.09 -2.33
C LEU A 57 4.22 11.55 -1.39
N CYS A 58 3.91 10.78 -0.33
CA CYS A 58 2.80 11.05 0.58
C CYS A 58 3.15 10.77 2.06
N PRO A 59 4.24 11.34 2.59
CA PRO A 59 4.74 11.00 3.91
C PRO A 59 3.72 11.32 5.01
N GLU A 60 3.10 12.50 4.96
CA GLU A 60 2.12 12.95 5.97
C GLU A 60 0.95 11.99 6.12
N LEU A 61 0.38 11.54 4.99
CA LEU A 61 -0.74 10.58 4.99
C LEU A 61 -0.32 9.22 5.56
N VAL A 62 0.86 8.73 5.17
CA VAL A 62 1.37 7.44 5.67
C VAL A 62 1.65 7.52 7.18
N TYR A 63 2.22 8.62 7.66
CA TYR A 63 2.47 8.82 9.09
C TYR A 63 1.17 8.95 9.87
N ASP A 64 0.18 9.69 9.38
CA ASP A 64 -1.15 9.78 10.00
C ASP A 64 -1.78 8.39 10.16
N PHE A 65 -1.80 7.58 9.09
CA PHE A 65 -2.34 6.23 9.16
C PHE A 65 -1.53 5.33 10.11
N LYS A 66 -0.20 5.38 10.10
CA LYS A 66 0.64 4.60 11.03
C LYS A 66 0.39 4.96 12.50
N LEU A 67 0.08 6.22 12.80
CA LEU A 67 -0.14 6.70 14.17
C LEU A 67 -1.59 6.52 14.64
N ASN A 68 -2.57 6.77 13.77
CA ASN A 68 -3.98 6.89 14.15
C ASN A 68 -4.82 5.67 13.77
N ARG A 69 -4.31 4.72 12.98
CA ARG A 69 -5.03 3.51 12.59
C ARG A 69 -4.35 2.26 13.16
N LYS A 70 -5.15 1.40 13.81
CA LYS A 70 -4.68 0.11 14.34
C LYS A 70 -4.50 -0.95 13.24
N ARG A 71 -5.28 -0.87 12.16
CA ARG A 71 -5.27 -1.79 11.01
C ARG A 71 -5.80 -1.07 9.76
N PRO A 72 -5.35 -1.49 8.56
CA PRO A 72 -4.18 -2.34 8.30
C PRO A 72 -2.84 -1.69 8.68
N LEU A 73 -1.82 -2.53 8.93
CA LEU A 73 -0.44 -2.06 9.17
C LEU A 73 0.20 -1.67 7.84
N ILE A 74 0.99 -0.59 7.82
CA ILE A 74 1.73 -0.17 6.62
C ILE A 74 3.20 -0.54 6.80
N VAL A 75 3.74 -1.34 5.88
CA VAL A 75 5.15 -1.77 5.83
C VAL A 75 5.81 -1.18 4.61
#